data_AF-A0A2V5K8L7-F1
#
_entry.id   AF-A0A2V5K8L7-F1
#
_cell.length_a   1.000
_cell.length_b   1.000
_cell.length_c   1.000
_cell.angle_alpha   90.00
_cell.angle_beta   90.00
_cell.angle_gamma   90.00
#
_symmetry.space_group_name_H-M   'P 1'
#
loop_
_entity.id
_entity.type
_entity.pdbx_description
1 polymer ?
#
loop_
_entity_poly.entity_id
_entity_poly.type
_entity_poly.pdbx_seq_one_letter_code
_entity_poly.pdbx_strand_id
1 'polypeptide(L)'
;MNESWSAMKQVPQDTIQERLQSVKELSEDADGTELYEVVKDTATGEHYLHYAYLHLNVADGTKESFHHLLPLGSDDVLGVLFGEQPYAYPDHWTRPYLRNGPDGTYVWFDPSETIEGAAEENEKLAGDIASLLGEWKKRGRHDPDSVKELLERIDRTMNRDDG
;
A
#
# COMPACT_ATOMS: atom_id res chain seq x y z
N MET A 1 -12.20 -14.35 -16.17
CA MET A 1 -11.90 -14.48 -14.73
C MET A 1 -11.06 -13.27 -14.39
N ASN A 2 -11.54 -12.40 -13.50
CA ASN A 2 -10.77 -11.24 -13.07
C ASN A 2 -9.82 -11.68 -11.95
N GLU A 3 -8.60 -11.15 -11.97
CA GLU A 3 -7.55 -11.50 -11.03
C GLU A 3 -7.76 -10.80 -9.68
N SER A 4 -7.54 -11.54 -8.58
CA SER A 4 -7.50 -11.02 -7.21
C SER A 4 -6.35 -10.04 -7.04
N TRP A 5 -6.59 -8.96 -6.29
CA TRP A 5 -5.54 -7.99 -5.97
C TRP A 5 -4.39 -8.61 -5.18
N SER A 6 -4.67 -9.65 -4.39
CA SER A 6 -3.67 -10.39 -3.62
C SER A 6 -2.66 -11.14 -4.49
N ALA A 7 -2.99 -11.39 -5.76
CA ALA A 7 -2.07 -11.99 -6.74
C ALA A 7 -1.21 -10.93 -7.47
N MET A 8 -1.56 -9.65 -7.35
CA MET A 8 -0.86 -8.55 -8.02
C MET A 8 0.23 -7.97 -7.11
N LYS A 9 1.42 -7.73 -7.64
CA LYS A 9 2.49 -7.04 -6.89
C LYS A 9 2.11 -5.58 -6.54
N GLN A 10 1.41 -4.92 -7.45
CA GLN A 10 0.87 -3.58 -7.29
C GLN A 10 -0.48 -3.51 -7.99
N VAL A 11 -1.41 -2.72 -7.46
CA VAL A 11 -2.76 -2.60 -7.99
C VAL A 11 -2.96 -1.18 -8.52
N PRO A 12 -3.29 -0.98 -9.82
CA PRO A 12 -3.57 0.35 -10.33
C PRO A 12 -4.75 1.00 -9.62
N GLN A 13 -4.66 2.30 -9.32
CA GLN A 13 -5.73 3.03 -8.64
C GLN A 13 -7.05 2.99 -9.43
N ASP A 14 -6.99 3.15 -10.76
CA ASP A 14 -8.17 3.09 -11.62
C ASP A 14 -8.90 1.74 -11.46
N THR A 15 -8.15 0.64 -11.38
CA THR A 15 -8.71 -0.70 -11.14
C THR A 15 -9.44 -0.79 -9.80
N ILE A 16 -8.89 -0.19 -8.74
CA ILE A 16 -9.56 -0.13 -7.44
C ILE A 16 -10.82 0.72 -7.55
N GLN A 17 -10.74 1.92 -8.10
CA GLN A 17 -11.88 2.83 -8.22
C GLN A 17 -13.05 2.22 -9.01
N GLU A 18 -12.77 1.44 -10.07
CA GLU A 18 -13.79 0.79 -10.88
C GLU A 18 -14.46 -0.40 -10.17
N ARG A 19 -13.71 -1.13 -9.36
CA ARG A 19 -14.15 -2.43 -8.79
C ARG A 19 -14.58 -2.35 -7.34
N LEU A 20 -14.06 -1.40 -6.57
CA LEU A 20 -14.31 -1.27 -5.14
C LEU A 20 -15.72 -0.73 -4.90
N GLN A 21 -16.49 -1.45 -4.11
CA GLN A 21 -17.84 -1.06 -3.72
C GLN A 21 -17.99 -1.08 -2.21
N SER A 22 -18.48 0.02 -1.64
CA SER A 22 -18.88 0.08 -0.23
C SER A 22 -20.01 -0.91 0.06
N VAL A 23 -19.81 -1.71 1.11
CA VAL A 23 -20.80 -2.66 1.63
C VAL A 23 -21.45 -2.08 2.88
N LYS A 24 -20.63 -1.56 3.80
CA LYS A 24 -21.11 -1.05 5.08
C LYS A 24 -20.10 -0.06 5.68
N GLU A 25 -20.56 1.15 5.94
CA GLU A 25 -19.85 2.09 6.80
C GLU A 25 -19.88 1.62 8.27
N LEU A 26 -18.72 1.65 8.91
CA LEU A 26 -18.52 1.22 10.29
C LEU A 26 -18.45 2.43 11.23
N SER A 27 -17.64 3.41 10.87
CA SER A 27 -17.49 4.67 11.60
C SER A 27 -16.94 5.75 10.69
N GLU A 28 -17.42 6.98 10.89
CA GLU A 28 -16.88 8.19 10.28
C GLU A 28 -16.72 9.23 11.39
N ASP A 29 -15.60 9.96 11.40
CA ASP A 29 -15.40 11.04 12.34
C ASP A 29 -16.30 12.24 12.01
N ALA A 30 -16.66 13.02 13.03
CA ALA A 30 -17.58 14.16 12.90
C ALA A 30 -17.11 15.22 11.88
N ASP A 31 -15.79 15.33 11.69
CA ASP A 31 -15.15 16.26 10.76
C ASP A 31 -14.88 15.64 9.38
N GLY A 32 -15.27 14.37 9.15
CA GLY A 32 -15.06 13.64 7.89
C GLY A 32 -13.59 13.43 7.53
N THR A 33 -12.70 13.49 8.53
CA THR A 33 -11.25 13.32 8.34
C THR A 33 -10.82 11.87 8.38
N GLU A 34 -11.60 11.01 9.00
CA GLU A 34 -11.34 9.57 9.10
C GLU A 34 -12.61 8.79 8.80
N LEU A 35 -12.44 7.69 8.06
CA LEU A 35 -13.51 6.80 7.62
C LEU A 35 -13.06 5.35 7.76
N TYR A 36 -13.92 4.52 8.34
CA TYR A 36 -13.82 3.07 8.33
C TYR A 36 -15.06 2.46 7.69
N GLU A 37 -14.86 1.59 6.71
CA GLU A 37 -15.95 0.88 6.06
C GLU A 37 -15.50 -0.52 5.58
N VAL A 38 -16.45 -1.44 5.50
CA VAL A 38 -16.28 -2.70 4.77
C VAL A 38 -16.61 -2.45 3.32
N VAL A 39 -15.67 -2.79 2.46
CA VAL A 39 -15.80 -2.70 1.01
C VAL A 39 -15.61 -4.08 0.39
N LYS A 40 -16.02 -4.24 -0.87
CA LYS A 40 -15.80 -5.46 -1.64
C LYS A 40 -15.27 -5.14 -3.03
N ASP A 41 -14.45 -6.04 -3.55
CA ASP A 41 -14.13 -6.10 -4.97
C ASP A 41 -15.30 -6.77 -5.70
N THR A 42 -16.00 -6.00 -6.53
CA THR A 42 -17.15 -6.48 -7.30
C THR A 42 -16.80 -7.57 -8.31
N ALA A 43 -15.53 -7.68 -8.71
CA ALA A 43 -15.09 -8.66 -9.70
C ALA A 43 -14.76 -10.03 -9.11
N THR A 44 -14.26 -10.09 -7.87
CA THR A 44 -13.86 -11.35 -7.21
C THR A 44 -14.75 -11.72 -6.02
N GLY A 45 -15.46 -10.75 -5.43
CA GLY A 45 -16.23 -10.92 -4.20
C GLY A 45 -15.39 -10.87 -2.93
N GLU A 46 -14.08 -10.59 -3.05
CA GLU A 46 -13.20 -10.41 -1.90
C GLU A 46 -13.59 -9.16 -1.12
N HIS A 47 -13.47 -9.22 0.21
CA HIS A 47 -13.84 -8.13 1.10
C HIS A 47 -12.59 -7.51 1.70
N TYR A 48 -12.66 -6.21 1.95
CA TYR A 48 -11.58 -5.46 2.57
C TYR A 48 -12.16 -4.54 3.63
N LEU A 49 -11.39 -4.32 4.70
CA LEU A 49 -11.59 -3.20 5.59
C LEU A 49 -10.86 -2.02 4.98
N HIS A 50 -11.62 -0.99 4.62
CA HIS A 50 -11.12 0.26 4.10
C HIS A 50 -11.00 1.26 5.24
N TYR A 51 -9.78 1.75 5.44
CA TYR A 51 -9.50 2.90 6.29
C TYR A 51 -9.00 4.04 5.41
N ALA A 52 -9.68 5.17 5.48
CA ALA A 52 -9.28 6.39 4.78
C ALA A 52 -9.10 7.54 5.77
N TYR A 53 -8.04 8.32 5.60
CA TYR A 53 -7.86 9.54 6.37
C TYR A 53 -7.34 10.70 5.52
N LEU A 54 -7.65 11.91 5.96
CA LEU A 54 -7.28 13.16 5.31
C LEU A 54 -6.15 13.84 6.08
N HIS A 55 -4.97 13.94 5.46
CA HIS A 55 -3.85 14.70 6.00
C HIS A 55 -3.88 16.14 5.48
N LEU A 56 -3.80 17.12 6.39
CA LEU A 56 -3.61 18.52 6.05
C LEU A 56 -2.15 18.92 6.26
N ASN A 57 -1.46 19.23 5.18
CA ASN A 57 -0.14 19.83 5.27
C ASN A 57 -0.28 21.28 5.74
N VAL A 58 0.24 21.56 6.93
CA VAL A 58 0.12 22.88 7.58
C VAL A 58 0.96 23.95 6.87
N ALA A 59 2.00 23.57 6.13
CA ALA A 59 2.92 24.50 5.50
C ALA A 59 2.33 25.17 4.25
N ASP A 60 1.57 24.42 3.44
CA ASP A 60 1.01 24.89 2.17
C ASP A 60 -0.53 24.81 2.11
N GLY A 61 -1.17 24.20 3.11
CA GLY A 61 -2.62 24.01 3.17
C GLY A 61 -3.12 22.88 2.27
N THR A 62 -2.22 22.09 1.68
CA THR A 62 -2.58 20.98 0.79
C THR A 62 -3.23 19.85 1.59
N LYS A 63 -4.31 19.30 1.04
CA LYS A 63 -5.00 18.13 1.58
C LYS A 63 -4.63 16.90 0.78
N GLU A 64 -4.21 15.86 1.47
CA GLU A 64 -3.86 14.57 0.88
C GLU A 64 -4.69 13.45 1.52
N SER A 65 -5.25 12.59 0.69
CA SER A 65 -6.06 11.45 1.15
C SER A 65 -5.23 10.18 1.10
N PHE A 66 -5.21 9.47 2.22
CA PHE A 66 -4.56 8.19 2.37
C PHE A 66 -5.61 7.11 2.50
N HIS A 67 -5.38 6.00 1.83
CA HIS A 67 -6.30 4.87 1.72
C HIS A 67 -5.55 3.59 2.02
N HIS A 68 -6.06 2.83 2.98
CA HIS A 68 -5.58 1.51 3.36
C HIS A 68 -6.68 0.48 3.18
N LEU A 69 -6.36 -0.68 2.61
CA LEU A 69 -7.28 -1.77 2.32
C LEU A 69 -6.71 -3.08 2.89
N LEU A 70 -7.24 -3.50 4.04
CA LEU A 70 -6.87 -4.76 4.69
C LEU A 70 -7.79 -5.88 4.19
N PRO A 71 -7.26 -6.96 3.59
CA PRO A 71 -8.07 -8.12 3.21
C PRO A 71 -8.78 -8.74 4.41
N LEU A 72 -10.07 -9.08 4.24
CA LEU A 72 -10.89 -9.74 5.24
C LEU A 72 -11.27 -11.15 4.80
N GLY A 73 -11.11 -12.11 5.72
CA GLY A 73 -11.75 -13.42 5.59
C GLY A 73 -13.27 -13.36 5.82
N SER A 74 -14.01 -14.39 5.43
CA SER A 74 -15.47 -14.41 5.62
C SER A 74 -15.89 -14.26 7.09
N ASP A 75 -15.17 -14.90 8.01
CA ASP A 75 -15.43 -14.78 9.45
C ASP A 75 -15.06 -13.38 9.98
N ASP A 76 -13.99 -12.78 9.46
CA ASP A 76 -13.57 -11.42 9.82
C ASP A 76 -14.65 -10.39 9.42
N VAL A 77 -15.23 -10.53 8.22
CA VAL A 77 -16.31 -9.65 7.76
C VAL A 77 -17.49 -9.69 8.73
N LEU A 78 -17.92 -10.88 9.14
CA LEU A 78 -19.04 -11.02 10.07
C LEU A 78 -18.69 -10.43 11.44
N GLY A 79 -17.50 -10.73 11.96
CA GLY A 79 -17.03 -10.21 13.25
C GLY A 79 -17.00 -8.68 13.29
N VAL A 80 -16.50 -8.04 12.22
CA VAL A 80 -16.45 -6.58 12.11
C VAL A 80 -17.85 -5.98 11.97
N LEU A 81 -18.71 -6.55 11.14
CA LEU A 81 -20.07 -6.04 10.91
C LEU A 81 -20.97 -6.10 12.16
N PHE A 82 -20.77 -7.09 13.02
CA PHE A 82 -21.52 -7.23 14.27
C PHE A 82 -20.83 -6.55 15.47
N GLY A 83 -19.67 -5.92 15.27
CA GLY A 83 -18.92 -5.24 16.34
C GLY A 83 -18.29 -6.20 17.35
N GLU A 84 -18.11 -7.47 16.98
CA GLU A 84 -17.50 -8.50 17.82
C GLU A 84 -15.98 -8.53 17.69
N GLN A 85 -15.45 -8.00 16.58
CA GLN A 85 -14.01 -7.88 16.33
C GLN A 85 -13.59 -6.41 16.24
N PRO A 86 -12.51 -6.02 16.96
CA PRO A 86 -11.95 -4.69 16.83
C PRO A 86 -11.18 -4.55 15.50
N TYR A 87 -11.24 -3.38 14.88
CA TYR A 87 -10.74 -3.14 13.52
C TYR A 87 -9.91 -1.86 13.37
N ALA A 88 -9.69 -1.13 14.46
CA ALA A 88 -9.02 0.16 14.44
C ALA A 88 -7.56 0.05 13.96
N TYR A 89 -7.17 0.98 13.10
CA TYR A 89 -5.78 1.18 12.71
C TYR A 89 -5.06 2.05 13.76
N PRO A 90 -3.77 1.79 14.07
CA PRO A 90 -2.94 0.68 13.56
C PRO A 90 -3.06 -0.63 14.38
N ASP A 91 -3.74 -0.60 15.52
CA ASP A 91 -3.66 -1.66 16.55
C ASP A 91 -4.05 -3.06 16.06
N HIS A 92 -5.01 -3.16 15.13
CA HIS A 92 -5.52 -4.43 14.61
C HIS A 92 -5.06 -4.76 13.18
N TRP A 93 -4.12 -3.97 12.65
CA TRP A 93 -3.61 -4.11 11.29
C TRP A 93 -2.25 -4.80 11.31
N THR A 94 -2.26 -6.09 11.62
CA THR A 94 -1.05 -6.92 11.77
C THR A 94 -0.75 -7.82 10.57
N ARG A 95 -1.60 -7.78 9.54
CA ARG A 95 -1.47 -8.56 8.30
C ARG A 95 -1.13 -7.62 7.13
N PRO A 96 -0.56 -8.15 6.02
CA PRO A 96 -0.34 -7.36 4.82
C PRO A 96 -1.62 -6.66 4.34
N TYR A 97 -1.50 -5.38 4.00
CA TYR A 97 -2.60 -4.57 3.48
C TYR A 97 -2.13 -3.69 2.32
N LEU A 98 -3.06 -3.27 1.47
CA LEU A 98 -2.77 -2.34 0.37
C LEU A 98 -2.82 -0.90 0.88
N ARG A 99 -1.89 -0.06 0.45
CA ARG A 99 -1.92 1.39 0.69
C ARG A 99 -1.73 2.17 -0.61
N ASN A 100 -2.41 3.30 -0.77
CA ASN A 100 -2.19 4.16 -1.93
C ASN A 100 -0.79 4.77 -1.90
N GLY A 101 -0.10 4.71 -3.03
CA GLY A 101 1.19 5.37 -3.26
C GLY A 101 1.04 6.66 -4.07
N PRO A 102 2.11 7.47 -4.14
CA PRO A 102 2.12 8.75 -4.84
C PRO A 102 1.94 8.62 -6.36
N ASP A 103 2.24 7.46 -6.94
CA ASP A 103 2.25 7.23 -8.39
C ASP A 103 0.92 6.67 -8.94
N GLY A 104 -0.19 6.81 -8.21
CA GLY A 104 -1.50 6.32 -8.64
C GLY A 104 -1.62 4.79 -8.64
N THR A 105 -0.85 4.13 -7.79
CA THR A 105 -0.88 2.68 -7.58
C THR A 105 -0.96 2.36 -6.10
N TYR A 106 -1.65 1.27 -5.77
CA TYR A 106 -1.62 0.69 -4.44
C TYR A 106 -0.52 -0.35 -4.34
N VAL A 107 0.18 -0.33 -3.21
CA VAL A 107 1.29 -1.24 -2.90
C VAL A 107 0.96 -2.03 -1.64
N TRP A 108 1.38 -3.30 -1.62
CA TRP A 108 1.29 -4.12 -0.42
C TRP A 108 2.31 -3.64 0.61
N PHE A 109 1.85 -3.49 1.84
CA PHE A 109 2.66 -3.17 2.99
C PHE A 109 2.46 -4.26 4.05
N ASP A 110 3.56 -4.87 4.49
CA ASP A 110 3.56 -5.84 5.57
C ASP A 110 4.03 -5.20 6.88
N PRO A 111 3.13 -4.98 7.85
CA PRO A 111 3.49 -4.39 9.14
C PRO A 111 4.41 -5.32 9.96
N SER A 112 4.41 -6.63 9.71
CA SER A 112 5.26 -7.59 10.44
C SER A 112 6.74 -7.46 10.08
N GLU A 113 7.05 -7.05 8.85
CA GLU A 113 8.44 -6.74 8.43
C GLU A 113 8.98 -5.50 9.14
N THR A 114 8.11 -4.65 9.70
CA THR A 114 8.53 -3.42 10.39
C THR A 114 8.80 -3.65 11.89
N ILE A 115 8.45 -4.82 12.42
CA ILE A 115 8.59 -5.17 13.83
C ILE A 115 9.91 -5.94 14.01
N GLU A 116 10.96 -5.18 14.36
CA GLU A 116 12.34 -5.58 14.69
C GLU A 116 13.27 -5.98 13.53
N GLY A 117 14.23 -5.10 13.19
CA GLY A 117 15.41 -5.41 12.35
C GLY A 117 15.37 -4.86 10.92
N ALA A 118 14.24 -4.94 10.22
CA ALA A 118 14.21 -4.61 8.78
C ALA A 118 14.18 -3.10 8.47
N ALA A 119 13.89 -2.23 9.45
CA ALA A 119 13.86 -0.78 9.22
C ALA A 119 15.24 -0.20 8.87
N GLU A 120 16.31 -0.64 9.56
CA GLU A 120 17.69 -0.23 9.26
C GLU A 120 18.21 -0.84 7.95
N GLU A 121 17.78 -2.05 7.62
CA GLU A 121 18.16 -2.76 6.39
C GLU A 121 17.45 -2.18 5.17
N ASN A 122 16.15 -1.88 5.29
CA ASN A 122 15.37 -1.19 4.26
C ASN A 122 15.84 0.25 4.05
N GLU A 123 16.25 0.97 5.10
CA GLU A 123 16.83 2.31 4.96
C GLU A 123 18.19 2.26 4.24
N LYS A 124 19.03 1.26 4.54
CA LYS A 124 20.29 1.02 3.80
C LYS A 124 20.04 0.67 2.34
N LEU A 125 19.12 -0.25 2.06
CA LEU A 125 18.75 -0.64 0.69
C LEU A 125 18.19 0.56 -0.09
N ALA A 126 17.31 1.35 0.53
CA ALA A 126 16.78 2.59 -0.06
C ALA A 126 17.90 3.62 -0.32
N GLY A 127 18.85 3.76 0.60
CA GLY A 127 20.04 4.60 0.44
C GLY A 127 20.95 4.15 -0.70
N ASP A 128 21.14 2.84 -0.86
CA ASP A 128 21.95 2.24 -1.93
C ASP A 128 21.28 2.43 -3.30
N ILE A 129 19.97 2.22 -3.40
CA ILE A 129 19.20 2.46 -4.63
C ILE A 129 19.20 3.95 -4.99
N ALA A 130 18.98 4.84 -4.01
CA ALA A 130 19.03 6.28 -4.22
C ALA A 130 20.42 6.75 -4.69
N SER A 131 21.48 6.14 -4.16
CA SER A 131 22.87 6.41 -4.57
C SER A 131 23.13 5.96 -6.01
N LEU A 132 22.68 4.76 -6.39
CA LEU A 132 22.79 4.26 -7.77
C LEU A 132 22.06 5.15 -8.77
N LEU A 133 20.83 5.58 -8.45
CA LEU A 133 20.05 6.52 -9.26
C LEU A 133 20.74 7.88 -9.37
N GLY A 134 21.30 8.39 -8.26
CA GLY A 134 22.04 9.63 -8.21
C GLY A 134 23.31 9.61 -9.06
N GLU A 135 24.08 8.52 -9.01
CA GLU A 135 25.27 8.34 -9.86
C GLU A 135 24.91 8.25 -11.35
N TRP A 136 23.85 7.51 -11.69
CA TRP A 136 23.38 7.39 -13.06
C TRP A 136 22.94 8.75 -13.63
N LYS A 137 22.17 9.53 -12.85
CA LYS A 137 21.74 10.89 -13.21
C LYS A 137 22.93 11.84 -13.41
N LYS A 138 23.96 11.75 -12.57
CA LYS A 138 25.20 12.55 -12.71
C LYS A 138 26.02 12.19 -13.95
N ARG A 139 25.95 10.93 -14.42
CA ARG A 139 26.65 10.47 -15.62
C ARG A 139 25.97 10.89 -16.92
N GLY A 140 24.74 11.42 -16.86
CA GLY A 140 24.03 11.99 -18.01
C GLY A 140 23.76 11.01 -19.14
N ARG A 141 23.76 9.70 -18.85
CA ARG A 141 23.49 8.65 -19.84
C ARG A 141 22.01 8.28 -19.79
N HIS A 142 21.33 8.45 -20.91
CA HIS A 142 19.90 8.16 -21.07
C HIS A 142 19.63 7.18 -22.21
N ASP A 143 20.67 6.52 -22.73
CA ASP A 143 20.53 5.51 -23.76
C ASP A 143 19.88 4.22 -23.19
N PRO A 144 19.13 3.46 -24.03
CA PRO A 144 18.41 2.27 -23.60
C PRO A 144 19.30 1.20 -22.95
N ASP A 145 20.54 1.05 -23.40
CA ASP A 145 21.49 0.08 -22.86
C ASP A 145 21.91 0.46 -21.43
N SER A 146 22.18 1.75 -21.19
CA SER A 146 22.49 2.29 -19.85
C SER A 146 21.30 2.22 -18.88
N VAL A 147 20.06 2.29 -19.37
CA VAL A 147 18.85 2.08 -18.54
C VAL A 147 18.71 0.62 -18.17
N LYS A 148 18.92 -0.29 -19.12
CA LYS A 148 18.86 -1.73 -18.87
C LYS A 148 19.90 -2.17 -17.84
N GLU A 149 21.13 -1.68 -17.97
CA GLU A 149 22.21 -1.97 -17.01
C GLU A 149 21.87 -1.47 -15.60
N LEU A 150 21.21 -0.31 -15.49
CA LEU A 150 20.75 0.25 -14.21
C LEU A 150 19.67 -0.64 -13.57
N LEU A 151 18.67 -1.05 -14.34
CA LEU A 151 17.58 -1.91 -13.85
C LEU A 151 18.10 -3.28 -13.42
N GLU A 152 18.98 -3.90 -14.20
CA GLU A 152 19.64 -5.17 -13.83
C GLU A 152 20.50 -5.03 -12.56
N ARG A 153 21.07 -3.85 -12.32
CA ARG A 153 21.87 -3.58 -11.13
C ARG A 153 21.00 -3.38 -9.89
N ILE A 154 19.89 -2.66 -10.00
CA ILE A 154 18.90 -2.51 -8.93
C ILE A 154 18.31 -3.88 -8.58
N ASP A 155 17.92 -4.68 -9.59
CA ASP A 155 17.36 -6.02 -9.40
C ASP A 155 18.34 -6.97 -8.70
N ARG A 156 19.64 -6.92 -9.04
CA ARG A 156 20.69 -7.67 -8.31
C ARG A 156 20.87 -7.20 -6.87
N THR A 157 20.73 -5.91 -6.60
CA THR A 157 20.83 -5.38 -5.23
C THR A 157 19.62 -5.82 -4.40
N MET A 158 18.42 -5.84 -4.98
CA MET A 158 17.21 -6.32 -4.32
C MET A 158 17.23 -7.84 -4.07
N ASN A 159 17.76 -8.64 -4.99
CA ASN A 159 17.83 -10.10 -4.86
C ASN A 159 19.03 -10.60 -4.01
N ARG A 160 19.88 -9.71 -3.47
CA ARG A 160 21.06 -10.10 -2.69
C ARG A 160 20.72 -10.42 -1.23
N ASP A 161 19.55 -9.99 -0.76
CA ASP A 161 19.08 -10.17 0.62
C ASP A 161 18.12 -11.37 0.80
N ASP A 162 17.88 -12.16 -0.26
CA ASP A 162 17.14 -13.44 -0.22
C ASP A 162 18.01 -14.66 0.18
N GLY A 163 19.18 -14.44 0.82
CA GLY A 163 20.22 -15.46 1.06
C GLY A 163 20.70 -15.60 2.50
#